data_AF-A0A9P1GDT5-F1
#
_entry.id   AF-A0A9P1GDT5-F1
#
_cell.length_a   1.000
_cell.length_b   1.000
_cell.length_c   1.000
_cell.angle_alpha   90.00
_cell.angle_beta   90.00
_cell.angle_gamma   90.00
#
_symmetry.space_group_name_H-M   'P 1'
#
loop_
_entity.id
_entity.type
_entity.pdbx_description
1 polymer ?
#
loop_
_entity_poly.entity_id
_entity_poly.type
_entity_poly.pdbx_seq_one_letter_code
_entity_poly.pdbx_strand_id
1 'polypeptide(L)'
;MAMQPRRRFNTLCVAVALACGSFSSTWLVPPRSSCVSRAAEGTAGTAAVEGADESLLPELLDLAADGGSALEERLEEVFAQVSPDDLASLRMKVADPQAADHLAAQRLGDAIQMAMTRRLTDAKNVLEELIQEADGDVNLKIRKMLKSVESPLPILMVLQLNIGEAQASADGERLQVLMHISTVMQEELEKKSSRVRGMLNKLLRIEDENIRNNILRDQLTPVEVAGAPGGTPLMAAMVPPDRLAPAIASLVQEVDRQMVAVLGPDDEGRYETMDRIRQVAKQARLIIGEVYGQGLMDTFSADLTPAFHTLMSYKARNRPDAGATATEEVSEAKNAGDD
;
A
#
# COMPACT_ATOMS: atom_id res chain seq x y z
N MET A 1 -0.50 -45.44 -20.07
CA MET A 1 -0.06 -44.02 -20.12
C MET A 1 -1.09 -43.20 -19.36
N ALA A 2 -0.79 -42.89 -18.09
CA ALA A 2 -1.69 -42.12 -17.23
C ALA A 2 -1.27 -40.64 -17.25
N MET A 3 -2.17 -39.77 -17.70
CA MET A 3 -2.03 -38.32 -17.58
C MET A 3 -2.12 -37.90 -16.11
N GLN A 4 -1.04 -37.35 -15.57
CA GLN A 4 -1.06 -36.66 -14.27
C GLN A 4 -1.66 -35.24 -14.42
N PRO A 5 -2.47 -34.76 -13.46
CA PRO A 5 -3.12 -33.47 -13.55
C PRO A 5 -2.19 -32.30 -13.15
N ARG A 6 -2.25 -31.22 -13.94
CA ARG A 6 -1.58 -29.93 -13.77
C ARG A 6 -2.10 -29.17 -12.53
N ARG A 7 -1.77 -29.61 -11.31
CA ARG A 7 -2.11 -28.92 -10.05
C ARG A 7 -1.00 -28.04 -9.47
N ARG A 8 0.16 -27.91 -10.12
CA ARG A 8 1.33 -27.20 -9.57
C ARG A 8 1.41 -25.70 -9.87
N PHE A 9 0.56 -25.15 -10.74
CA PHE A 9 0.62 -23.72 -11.10
C PHE A 9 -0.02 -22.80 -10.05
N ASN A 10 -1.10 -23.23 -9.37
CA ASN A 10 -1.84 -22.41 -8.41
C ASN A 10 -1.07 -22.12 -7.10
N THR A 11 -0.21 -23.03 -6.67
CA THR A 11 0.63 -22.82 -5.47
C THR A 11 1.81 -21.90 -5.76
N LEU A 12 2.23 -21.80 -7.02
CA LEU A 12 3.41 -21.01 -7.43
C LEU A 12 3.10 -19.50 -7.47
N CYS A 13 1.92 -19.08 -7.92
CA CYS A 13 1.56 -17.66 -7.98
C CYS A 13 1.44 -17.01 -6.59
N VAL A 14 1.00 -17.76 -5.57
CA VAL A 14 0.93 -17.28 -4.19
C VAL A 14 2.28 -17.41 -3.48
N ALA A 15 3.05 -18.47 -3.75
CA ALA A 15 4.36 -18.68 -3.16
C ALA A 15 5.42 -17.70 -3.71
N VAL A 16 5.34 -17.24 -4.96
CA VAL A 16 6.28 -16.26 -5.51
C VAL A 16 6.03 -14.84 -4.94
N ALA A 17 4.78 -14.51 -4.58
CA ALA A 17 4.48 -13.29 -3.83
C ALA A 17 5.05 -13.32 -2.40
N LEU A 18 5.24 -14.51 -1.81
CA LEU A 18 5.78 -14.72 -0.46
C LEU A 18 7.32 -14.93 -0.44
N ALA A 19 7.89 -15.56 -1.48
CA ALA A 19 9.31 -15.93 -1.52
C ALA A 19 10.26 -14.77 -1.92
N CYS A 20 9.73 -13.66 -2.44
CA CYS A 20 10.51 -12.42 -2.61
C CYS A 20 10.75 -11.64 -1.30
N GLY A 21 10.35 -12.19 -0.15
CA GLY A 21 10.47 -11.60 1.19
C GLY A 21 11.89 -11.36 1.74
N SER A 22 12.94 -11.45 0.92
CA SER A 22 14.30 -11.04 1.31
C SER A 22 14.85 -9.88 0.46
N PHE A 23 14.06 -9.34 -0.48
CA PHE A 23 14.43 -8.16 -1.26
C PHE A 23 13.56 -6.96 -0.86
N SER A 24 13.84 -6.44 0.33
CA SER A 24 13.36 -5.15 0.86
C SER A 24 11.84 -5.00 1.00
N SER A 25 11.40 -4.43 2.12
CA SER A 25 10.00 -4.16 2.47
C SER A 25 9.35 -3.07 1.58
N THR A 26 9.65 -3.03 0.28
CA THR A 26 9.51 -1.83 -0.58
C THR A 26 8.25 -1.76 -1.43
N TRP A 27 7.37 -2.75 -1.39
CA TRP A 27 6.13 -2.72 -2.18
C TRP A 27 4.95 -2.25 -1.34
N LEU A 28 5.02 -1.01 -0.85
CA LEU A 28 3.83 -0.28 -0.46
C LEU A 28 3.03 0.05 -1.71
N VAL A 29 1.94 -0.69 -1.89
CA VAL A 29 0.66 -0.40 -2.54
C VAL A 29 0.70 0.64 -3.66
N PRO A 30 0.34 0.27 -4.90
CA PRO A 30 0.02 1.28 -5.90
C PRO A 30 -1.14 2.15 -5.39
N PRO A 31 -1.07 3.49 -5.50
CA PRO A 31 -2.22 4.32 -5.13
C PRO A 31 -3.45 3.86 -5.92
N ARG A 32 -4.56 3.62 -5.23
CA ARG A 32 -5.87 3.47 -5.87
C ARG A 32 -6.11 4.75 -6.69
N SER A 33 -6.05 4.64 -8.01
CA SER A 33 -6.32 5.77 -8.90
C SER A 33 -7.82 6.05 -8.83
N SER A 34 -8.22 7.08 -8.10
CA SER A 34 -9.56 7.64 -8.26
C SER A 34 -9.60 8.36 -9.61
N CYS A 35 -10.09 7.67 -10.64
CA CYS A 35 -10.41 8.28 -11.92
C CYS A 35 -11.62 9.20 -11.75
N VAL A 36 -11.39 10.43 -11.28
CA VAL A 36 -12.39 11.49 -11.30
C VAL A 36 -12.36 12.15 -12.69
N SER A 37 -13.30 11.74 -13.54
CA SER A 37 -13.61 12.43 -14.78
C SER A 37 -14.13 13.84 -14.49
N ARG A 38 -13.60 14.84 -15.20
CA ARG A 38 -13.75 16.27 -14.93
C ARG A 38 -14.74 16.93 -15.90
N ALA A 39 -15.75 17.61 -15.36
CA ALA A 39 -16.43 18.82 -15.87
C ALA A 39 -17.40 19.31 -14.77
N ALA A 40 -17.63 20.57 -14.41
CA ALA A 40 -17.01 21.88 -14.57
C ALA A 40 -17.65 22.80 -13.49
N GLU A 41 -16.96 23.88 -13.11
CA GLU A 41 -17.47 25.09 -12.41
C GLU A 41 -17.89 25.02 -10.91
N GLY A 42 -16.98 25.51 -10.07
CA GLY A 42 -17.24 26.63 -9.15
C GLY A 42 -18.27 26.47 -8.02
N THR A 43 -17.85 25.93 -6.88
CA THR A 43 -18.21 26.50 -5.55
C THR A 43 -17.32 25.90 -4.46
N ALA A 44 -16.78 26.78 -3.60
CA ALA A 44 -16.02 26.39 -2.43
C ALA A 44 -16.97 25.76 -1.40
N GLY A 45 -16.95 24.43 -1.33
CA GLY A 45 -17.59 23.65 -0.28
C GLY A 45 -16.63 22.56 0.16
N THR A 46 -16.30 22.54 1.44
CA THR A 46 -15.62 21.44 2.12
C THR A 46 -16.47 20.18 2.00
N ALA A 47 -16.23 19.40 0.95
CA ALA A 47 -16.72 18.03 0.84
C ALA A 47 -15.62 17.09 1.31
N ALA A 48 -15.71 16.67 2.57
CA ALA A 48 -15.10 15.43 3.00
C ALA A 48 -15.82 14.29 2.25
N VAL A 49 -15.20 13.79 1.20
CA VAL A 49 -15.62 12.54 0.57
C VAL A 49 -15.02 11.41 1.41
N GLU A 50 -15.67 11.10 2.52
CA GLU A 50 -15.58 9.77 3.11
C GLU A 50 -16.40 8.83 2.22
N GLY A 51 -15.79 8.36 1.13
CA GLY A 51 -16.32 7.21 0.41
C GLY A 51 -16.13 6.00 1.30
N ALA A 52 -17.18 5.61 2.03
CA ALA A 52 -17.26 4.25 2.55
C ALA A 52 -17.02 3.31 1.35
N ASP A 53 -15.99 2.46 1.44
CA ASP A 53 -15.75 1.38 0.49
C ASP A 53 -17.00 0.47 0.52
N GLU A 54 -18.04 0.80 -0.25
CA GLU A 54 -19.18 -0.08 -0.45
C GLU A 54 -18.66 -1.32 -1.17
N SER A 55 -18.79 -2.48 -0.49
CA SER A 55 -18.42 -3.77 -1.07
C SER A 55 -19.20 -3.97 -2.37
N LEU A 56 -18.47 -4.20 -3.47
CA LEU A 56 -19.03 -4.49 -4.79
C LEU A 56 -19.48 -5.95 -4.92
N LEU A 57 -19.18 -6.78 -3.91
CA LEU A 57 -19.43 -8.22 -3.94
C LEU A 57 -20.91 -8.58 -4.10
N PRO A 58 -21.89 -7.93 -3.42
CA PRO A 58 -23.29 -8.26 -3.60
C PRO A 58 -23.77 -8.04 -5.04
N GLU A 59 -23.44 -6.90 -5.65
CA GLU A 59 -23.77 -6.59 -7.04
C GLU A 59 -23.20 -7.63 -8.00
N LEU A 60 -21.92 -7.99 -7.83
CA LEU A 60 -21.26 -8.98 -8.67
C LEU A 60 -21.82 -10.39 -8.50
N LEU A 61 -22.29 -10.74 -7.29
CA LEU A 61 -22.94 -12.03 -7.03
C LEU A 61 -24.33 -12.11 -7.68
N ASP A 62 -25.11 -11.03 -7.65
CA ASP A 62 -26.41 -10.97 -8.31
C ASP A 62 -26.25 -11.14 -9.84
N LEU A 63 -25.28 -10.43 -10.45
CA LEU A 63 -24.94 -10.60 -11.87
C LEU A 63 -24.46 -12.02 -12.20
N ALA A 64 -23.73 -12.67 -11.29
CA ALA A 64 -23.27 -14.05 -11.47
C ALA A 64 -24.40 -15.09 -11.34
N ALA A 65 -25.45 -14.78 -10.56
CA ALA A 65 -26.63 -15.62 -10.42
C ALA A 65 -27.45 -15.64 -11.73
N ASP A 66 -27.66 -14.46 -12.31
CA ASP A 66 -28.38 -14.28 -13.58
C ASP A 66 -27.67 -14.97 -14.75
N GLY A 67 -26.33 -14.94 -14.73
CA GLY A 67 -25.47 -15.51 -15.76
C GLY A 67 -25.46 -14.68 -17.05
N GLY A 68 -24.34 -14.69 -17.77
CA GLY A 68 -24.18 -14.00 -19.05
C GLY A 68 -22.94 -13.10 -19.12
N SER A 69 -22.82 -12.35 -20.23
CA SER A 69 -21.67 -11.46 -20.49
C SER A 69 -21.68 -10.19 -19.64
N ALA A 70 -22.82 -9.82 -19.05
CA ALA A 70 -22.93 -8.64 -18.19
C ALA A 70 -22.00 -8.71 -16.97
N LEU A 71 -21.81 -9.90 -16.40
CA LEU A 71 -20.84 -10.12 -15.32
C LEU A 71 -19.43 -9.79 -15.78
N GLU A 72 -19.02 -10.28 -16.95
CA GLU A 72 -17.66 -10.09 -17.46
C GLU A 72 -17.38 -8.62 -17.79
N GLU A 73 -18.32 -7.93 -18.44
CA GLU A 73 -18.22 -6.51 -18.76
C GLU A 73 -18.12 -5.66 -17.48
N ARG A 74 -19.02 -5.91 -16.52
CA ARG A 74 -19.00 -5.18 -15.25
C ARG A 74 -17.75 -5.48 -14.45
N LEU A 75 -17.32 -6.74 -14.40
CA LEU A 75 -16.11 -7.14 -13.69
C LEU A 75 -14.87 -6.47 -14.29
N GLU A 76 -14.76 -6.35 -15.61
CA GLU A 76 -13.63 -5.68 -16.25
C GLU A 76 -13.58 -4.18 -15.88
N GLU A 77 -14.74 -3.52 -15.78
CA GLU A 77 -14.85 -2.12 -15.36
C GLU A 77 -14.47 -1.92 -13.88
N VAL A 78 -14.86 -2.84 -13.00
CA VAL A 78 -14.69 -2.67 -11.55
C VAL A 78 -13.54 -3.49 -10.96
N PHE A 79 -12.77 -4.23 -11.76
CA PHE A 79 -11.75 -5.16 -11.27
C PHE A 79 -10.74 -4.49 -10.34
N ALA A 80 -10.32 -3.25 -10.65
CA ALA A 80 -9.36 -2.50 -9.84
C ALA A 80 -9.93 -2.06 -8.48
N GLN A 81 -11.26 -2.08 -8.33
CA GLN A 81 -11.97 -1.65 -7.14
C GLN A 81 -12.27 -2.83 -6.19
N VAL A 82 -12.31 -4.07 -6.71
CA VAL A 82 -12.52 -5.28 -5.91
C VAL A 82 -11.49 -5.35 -4.78
N SER A 83 -11.97 -5.30 -3.54
CA SER A 83 -11.11 -5.27 -2.37
C SER A 83 -10.58 -6.67 -2.01
N PRO A 84 -9.45 -6.77 -1.29
CA PRO A 84 -9.01 -8.05 -0.73
C PRO A 84 -10.06 -8.71 0.17
N ASP A 85 -10.85 -7.90 0.88
CA ASP A 85 -11.92 -8.37 1.77
C ASP A 85 -13.08 -8.98 0.98
N ASP A 86 -13.41 -8.41 -0.19
CA ASP A 86 -14.38 -9.00 -1.13
C ASP A 86 -13.89 -10.36 -1.63
N LEU A 87 -12.60 -10.47 -1.99
CA LEU A 87 -12.01 -11.73 -2.44
C LEU A 87 -11.95 -12.78 -1.32
N ALA A 88 -11.68 -12.38 -0.08
CA ALA A 88 -11.71 -13.27 1.08
C ALA A 88 -13.13 -13.78 1.35
N SER A 89 -14.12 -12.88 1.33
CA SER A 89 -15.54 -13.20 1.50
C SER A 89 -16.04 -14.12 0.38
N LEU A 90 -15.63 -13.87 -0.86
CA LEU A 90 -15.92 -14.73 -2.01
C LEU A 90 -15.34 -16.13 -1.81
N ARG A 91 -14.08 -16.26 -1.38
CA ARG A 91 -13.45 -17.55 -1.10
C ARG A 91 -14.18 -18.33 -0.03
N MET A 92 -14.67 -17.66 1.02
CA MET A 92 -15.51 -18.30 2.04
C MET A 92 -16.81 -18.84 1.46
N LYS A 93 -17.51 -18.06 0.63
CA LYS A 93 -18.76 -18.51 -0.04
C LYS A 93 -18.52 -19.67 -1.01
N VAL A 94 -17.39 -19.67 -1.73
CA VAL A 94 -16.99 -20.78 -2.62
C VAL A 94 -16.64 -22.04 -1.82
N ALA A 95 -16.08 -21.90 -0.61
CA ALA A 95 -15.70 -23.03 0.24
C ALA A 95 -16.87 -23.71 0.94
N ASP A 96 -18.02 -23.02 1.09
CA ASP A 96 -19.24 -23.56 1.71
C ASP A 96 -20.27 -23.99 0.65
N PRO A 97 -20.43 -25.30 0.39
CA PRO A 97 -21.40 -25.81 -0.59
C PRO A 97 -22.86 -25.62 -0.18
N GLN A 98 -23.13 -25.29 1.09
CA GLN A 98 -24.48 -25.08 1.61
C GLN A 98 -24.91 -23.62 1.57
N ALA A 99 -24.02 -22.70 1.20
CA ALA A 99 -24.35 -21.30 1.07
C ALA A 99 -25.36 -21.09 -0.07
N ALA A 100 -26.38 -20.25 0.15
CA ALA A 100 -27.41 -19.94 -0.85
C ALA A 100 -26.81 -19.43 -2.18
N ASP A 101 -25.72 -18.66 -2.08
CA ASP A 101 -25.03 -18.06 -3.22
C ASP A 101 -23.88 -18.92 -3.76
N HIS A 102 -23.71 -20.17 -3.33
CA HIS A 102 -22.53 -20.99 -3.66
C HIS A 102 -22.25 -21.04 -5.16
N LEU A 103 -23.28 -21.29 -5.98
CA LEU A 103 -23.13 -21.36 -7.44
C LEU A 103 -22.78 -20.01 -8.07
N ALA A 104 -23.37 -18.91 -7.58
CA ALA A 104 -23.05 -17.56 -8.05
C ALA A 104 -21.62 -17.17 -7.66
N ALA A 105 -21.21 -17.48 -6.43
CA ALA A 105 -19.86 -17.28 -5.93
C ALA A 105 -18.83 -18.09 -6.74
N GLN A 106 -19.14 -19.33 -7.11
CA GLN A 106 -18.26 -20.15 -7.95
C GLN A 106 -18.08 -19.52 -9.34
N ARG A 107 -19.17 -19.10 -9.99
CA ARG A 107 -19.12 -18.42 -11.30
C ARG A 107 -18.34 -17.10 -11.24
N LEU A 108 -18.56 -16.29 -10.21
CA LEU A 108 -17.81 -15.06 -9.99
C LEU A 108 -16.31 -15.35 -9.79
N GLY A 109 -15.98 -16.39 -9.02
CA GLY A 109 -14.61 -16.84 -8.82
C GLY A 109 -13.92 -17.24 -10.14
N ASP A 110 -14.60 -18.00 -10.98
CA ASP A 110 -14.09 -18.41 -12.30
C ASP A 110 -13.90 -17.19 -13.22
N ALA A 111 -14.87 -16.26 -13.24
CA ALA A 111 -14.79 -15.02 -14.02
C ALA A 111 -13.60 -14.13 -13.58
N ILE A 112 -13.38 -13.96 -12.27
CA ILE A 112 -12.23 -13.24 -11.72
C ILE A 112 -10.92 -13.90 -12.15
N GLN A 113 -10.84 -15.23 -12.08
CA GLN A 113 -9.64 -15.96 -12.49
C GLN A 113 -9.36 -15.79 -13.99
N MET A 114 -10.40 -15.82 -14.83
CA MET A 114 -10.27 -15.58 -16.27
C MET A 114 -9.81 -14.15 -16.57
N ALA A 115 -10.42 -13.15 -15.93
CA ALA A 115 -10.03 -11.74 -16.07
C ALA A 115 -8.58 -11.51 -15.64
N MET A 116 -8.15 -12.09 -14.51
CA MET A 116 -6.77 -12.02 -14.04
C MET A 116 -5.79 -12.67 -15.03
N THR A 117 -6.13 -13.84 -15.59
CA THR A 117 -5.30 -14.53 -16.58
C THR A 117 -5.14 -13.72 -17.87
N ARG A 118 -6.23 -13.09 -18.33
CA ARG A 118 -6.23 -12.19 -19.49
C ARG A 118 -5.31 -11.00 -19.23
N ARG A 119 -5.50 -10.27 -18.12
CA ARG A 119 -4.68 -9.12 -17.73
C ARG A 119 -3.19 -9.46 -17.59
N LEU A 120 -2.85 -10.65 -17.10
CA LEU A 120 -1.46 -11.10 -17.03
C LEU A 120 -0.87 -11.43 -18.40
N THR A 121 -1.67 -11.97 -19.30
CA THR A 121 -1.26 -12.23 -20.68
C THR A 121 -1.04 -10.91 -21.43
N ASP A 122 -1.96 -9.94 -21.29
CA ASP A 122 -1.83 -8.62 -21.87
C ASP A 122 -0.60 -7.88 -21.30
N ALA A 123 -0.40 -7.94 -19.99
CA ALA A 123 0.77 -7.39 -19.32
C ALA A 123 2.09 -8.01 -19.82
N LYS A 124 2.08 -9.32 -20.09
CA LYS A 124 3.22 -10.02 -20.69
C LYS A 124 3.50 -9.50 -22.11
N ASN A 125 2.47 -9.38 -22.95
CA ASN A 125 2.63 -8.86 -24.31
C ASN A 125 3.18 -7.43 -24.29
N VAL A 126 2.64 -6.57 -23.42
CA VAL A 126 3.13 -5.19 -23.24
C VAL A 126 4.60 -5.18 -22.79
N LEU A 127 4.99 -6.05 -21.86
CA LEU A 127 6.37 -6.13 -21.42
C LEU A 127 7.30 -6.63 -22.54
N GLU A 128 6.89 -7.64 -23.31
CA GLU A 128 7.65 -8.13 -24.46
C GLU A 128 7.86 -7.02 -25.50
N GLU A 129 6.84 -6.21 -25.78
CA GLU A 129 6.98 -5.05 -26.64
C GLU A 129 7.95 -4.00 -26.09
N LEU A 130 7.97 -3.76 -24.78
CA LEU A 130 8.92 -2.83 -24.14
C LEU A 130 10.37 -3.34 -24.24
N ILE A 131 10.57 -4.64 -24.12
CA ILE A 131 11.89 -5.27 -24.24
C ILE A 131 12.37 -5.22 -25.70
N GLN A 132 11.50 -5.50 -26.67
CA GLN A 132 11.85 -5.46 -28.09
C GLN A 132 12.22 -4.06 -28.59
N GLU A 133 11.67 -3.02 -27.96
CA GLU A 133 11.93 -1.62 -28.30
C GLU A 133 13.01 -0.97 -27.40
N ALA A 134 13.83 -1.78 -26.71
CA ALA A 134 14.83 -1.30 -25.74
C ALA A 134 15.87 -0.32 -26.32
N ASP A 135 16.08 -0.32 -27.63
CA ASP A 135 16.98 0.60 -28.34
C ASP A 135 16.36 1.99 -28.62
N GLY A 136 15.10 2.23 -28.22
CA GLY A 136 14.33 3.44 -28.53
C GLY A 136 13.86 4.26 -27.32
N ASP A 137 12.77 5.03 -27.51
CA ASP A 137 12.16 5.90 -26.49
C ASP A 137 11.27 5.11 -25.50
N VAL A 138 11.87 4.10 -24.86
CA VAL A 138 11.24 3.23 -23.84
C VAL A 138 10.55 4.08 -22.77
N ASN A 139 11.18 5.18 -22.37
CA ASN A 139 10.67 6.13 -21.37
C ASN A 139 9.36 6.78 -21.80
N LEU A 140 9.23 7.19 -23.06
CA LEU A 140 7.96 7.74 -23.57
C LEU A 140 6.89 6.65 -23.68
N LYS A 141 7.24 5.43 -24.09
CA LYS A 141 6.28 4.33 -24.17
C LYS A 141 5.77 3.92 -22.79
N ILE A 142 6.65 3.80 -21.79
CA ILE A 142 6.27 3.57 -20.39
C ILE A 142 5.30 4.65 -19.91
N ARG A 143 5.60 5.93 -20.18
CA ARG A 143 4.71 7.04 -19.82
C ARG A 143 3.34 6.96 -20.49
N LYS A 144 3.29 6.65 -21.78
CA LYS A 144 2.03 6.51 -22.53
C LYS A 144 1.21 5.32 -22.01
N MET A 145 1.87 4.19 -21.80
CA MET A 145 1.28 2.95 -21.31
C MET A 145 0.75 3.13 -19.88
N LEU A 146 1.52 3.72 -18.96
CA LEU A 146 1.04 4.01 -17.61
C LEU A 146 -0.12 5.01 -17.60
N LYS A 147 -0.28 5.87 -18.62
CA LYS A 147 -1.45 6.76 -18.73
C LYS A 147 -2.70 6.05 -19.22
N SER A 148 -2.56 5.02 -20.07
CA SER A 148 -3.70 4.26 -20.62
C SER A 148 -4.12 3.08 -19.75
N VAL A 149 -3.20 2.52 -18.97
CA VAL A 149 -3.46 1.35 -18.12
C VAL A 149 -4.15 1.79 -16.83
N GLU A 150 -5.29 1.17 -16.55
CA GLU A 150 -6.07 1.39 -15.32
C GLU A 150 -5.32 0.92 -14.07
N SER A 151 -4.71 -0.28 -14.13
CA SER A 151 -3.93 -0.87 -13.04
C SER A 151 -2.56 -1.32 -13.51
N PRO A 152 -1.45 -0.72 -13.01
CA PRO A 152 -0.09 -1.10 -13.40
C PRO A 152 0.35 -2.43 -12.76
N LEU A 153 -0.43 -2.97 -11.81
CA LEU A 153 -0.04 -4.10 -10.98
C LEU A 153 0.27 -5.38 -11.78
N PRO A 154 -0.54 -5.81 -12.78
CA PRO A 154 -0.22 -7.00 -13.57
C PRO A 154 1.13 -6.87 -14.30
N ILE A 155 1.44 -5.69 -14.83
CA ILE A 155 2.70 -5.41 -15.54
C ILE A 155 3.88 -5.48 -14.57
N LEU A 156 3.76 -4.86 -13.39
CA LEU A 156 4.80 -4.93 -12.36
C LEU A 156 5.04 -6.38 -11.90
N MET A 157 3.98 -7.19 -11.74
CA MET A 157 4.13 -8.58 -11.33
C MET A 157 4.86 -9.41 -12.39
N VAL A 158 4.45 -9.30 -13.65
CA VAL A 158 5.14 -9.98 -14.76
C VAL A 158 6.59 -9.52 -14.88
N LEU A 159 6.86 -8.23 -14.71
CA LEU A 159 8.21 -7.68 -14.70
C LEU A 159 9.09 -8.29 -13.60
N GLN A 160 8.58 -8.41 -12.37
CA GLN A 160 9.34 -9.04 -11.27
C GLN A 160 9.63 -10.52 -11.53
N LEU A 161 8.66 -11.27 -12.08
CA LEU A 161 8.87 -12.66 -12.47
C LEU A 161 9.99 -12.80 -13.52
N ASN A 162 10.00 -11.91 -14.51
CA ASN A 162 11.02 -11.90 -15.56
C ASN A 162 12.40 -11.50 -15.01
N ILE A 163 12.47 -10.56 -14.07
CA ILE A 163 13.73 -10.21 -13.39
C ILE A 163 14.30 -11.42 -12.65
N GLY A 164 13.47 -12.13 -11.88
CA GLY A 164 13.89 -13.34 -11.17
C GLY A 164 14.35 -14.45 -12.12
N GLU A 165 13.66 -14.65 -13.25
CA GLU A 165 14.06 -15.62 -14.28
C GLU A 165 15.39 -15.25 -14.94
N ALA A 166 15.60 -13.96 -15.28
CA ALA A 166 16.84 -13.47 -15.87
C ALA A 166 18.03 -13.60 -14.89
N GLN A 167 17.81 -13.32 -13.60
CA GLN A 167 18.79 -13.55 -12.54
C GLN A 167 19.17 -15.04 -12.42
N ALA A 168 18.17 -15.93 -12.41
CA ALA A 168 18.41 -17.37 -12.32
C ALA A 168 19.12 -17.94 -13.57
N SER A 169 18.87 -17.36 -14.74
CA SER A 169 19.45 -17.80 -16.01
C SER A 169 20.79 -17.13 -16.34
N ALA A 170 21.29 -16.24 -15.47
CA ALA A 170 22.49 -15.42 -15.69
C ALA A 170 22.49 -14.63 -17.01
N ASP A 171 21.32 -14.21 -17.48
CA ASP A 171 21.17 -13.38 -18.68
C ASP A 171 21.34 -11.90 -18.32
N GLY A 172 22.59 -11.44 -18.32
CA GLY A 172 22.96 -10.10 -17.87
C GLY A 172 22.35 -8.96 -18.69
N GLU A 173 22.22 -9.14 -20.01
CA GLU A 173 21.66 -8.13 -20.92
C GLU A 173 20.16 -7.96 -20.66
N ARG A 174 19.41 -9.07 -20.64
CA ARG A 174 17.99 -9.04 -20.33
C ARG A 174 17.72 -8.49 -18.94
N LEU A 175 18.53 -8.89 -17.95
CA LEU A 175 18.42 -8.37 -16.59
C LEU A 175 18.60 -6.85 -16.54
N GLN A 176 19.60 -6.32 -17.25
CA GLN A 176 19.85 -4.88 -17.31
C GLN A 176 18.66 -4.11 -17.90
N VAL A 177 18.08 -4.61 -19.00
CA VAL A 177 16.90 -4.00 -19.63
C VAL A 177 15.69 -4.03 -18.69
N LEU A 178 15.40 -5.18 -18.08
CA LEU A 178 14.27 -5.32 -17.15
C LEU A 178 14.43 -4.43 -15.91
N MET A 179 15.64 -4.32 -15.37
CA MET A 179 15.94 -3.42 -14.26
C MET A 179 15.73 -1.96 -14.66
N HIS A 180 16.16 -1.56 -15.86
CA HIS A 180 15.93 -0.22 -16.38
C HIS A 180 14.43 0.09 -16.50
N ILE A 181 13.64 -0.81 -17.12
CA ILE A 181 12.18 -0.69 -17.22
C ILE A 181 11.55 -0.55 -15.82
N SER A 182 11.97 -1.38 -14.87
CA SER A 182 11.49 -1.34 -13.49
C SER A 182 11.75 0.01 -12.83
N THR A 183 12.96 0.55 -12.95
CA THR A 183 13.30 1.87 -12.40
C THR A 183 12.44 2.97 -13.02
N VAL A 184 12.33 3.02 -14.35
CA VAL A 184 11.55 4.07 -15.04
C VAL A 184 10.06 3.97 -14.70
N MET A 185 9.50 2.76 -14.66
CA MET A 185 8.11 2.56 -14.23
C MET A 185 7.90 3.06 -12.79
N GLN A 186 8.82 2.74 -11.88
CA GLN A 186 8.73 3.21 -10.50
C GLN A 186 8.80 4.75 -10.41
N GLU A 187 9.71 5.39 -11.14
CA GLU A 187 9.80 6.85 -11.18
C GLU A 187 8.50 7.49 -11.70
N GLU A 188 7.89 6.93 -12.74
CA GLU A 188 6.62 7.43 -13.27
C GLU A 188 5.44 7.18 -12.32
N LEU A 189 5.44 6.09 -11.58
CA LEU A 189 4.45 5.82 -10.54
C LEU A 189 4.63 6.76 -9.34
N GLU A 190 5.87 7.05 -8.94
CA GLU A 190 6.18 8.02 -7.89
C GLU A 190 5.69 9.43 -8.27
N LYS A 191 5.76 9.83 -9.56
CA LYS A 191 5.20 11.10 -10.04
C LYS A 191 3.67 11.19 -9.93
N LYS A 192 2.97 10.06 -9.98
CA LYS A 192 1.51 9.98 -9.77
C LYS A 192 1.14 9.99 -8.29
N SER A 193 2.05 9.59 -7.42
CA SER A 193 1.80 9.62 -5.98
C SER A 193 1.63 11.06 -5.49
N SER A 194 0.76 11.27 -4.51
CA SER A 194 0.64 12.59 -3.88
C SER A 194 1.98 12.95 -3.25
N ARG A 195 2.33 14.24 -3.26
CA ARG A 195 3.59 14.71 -2.69
C ARG A 195 3.80 14.22 -1.24
N VAL A 196 2.73 14.21 -0.45
CA VAL A 196 2.75 13.72 0.93
C VAL A 196 3.10 12.23 0.98
N ARG A 197 2.50 11.42 0.11
CA ARG A 197 2.78 9.99 0.04
C ARG A 197 4.19 9.70 -0.47
N GLY A 198 4.66 10.43 -1.48
CA GLY A 198 6.04 10.32 -1.97
C GLY A 198 7.06 10.65 -0.88
N MET A 199 6.80 11.70 -0.08
CA MET A 199 7.62 12.04 1.08
C MET A 199 7.61 10.92 2.12
N LEU A 200 6.44 10.37 2.49
CA LEU A 200 6.34 9.28 3.46
C LEU A 200 7.09 8.03 2.98
N ASN A 201 6.92 7.64 1.71
CA ASN A 201 7.64 6.52 1.11
C ASN A 201 9.16 6.75 1.16
N LYS A 202 9.62 7.98 0.89
CA LYS A 202 11.04 8.34 0.99
C LYS A 202 11.54 8.24 2.44
N LEU A 203 10.79 8.74 3.41
CA LEU A 203 11.18 8.70 4.83
C LEU A 203 11.26 7.27 5.36
N LEU A 204 10.36 6.38 4.94
CA LEU A 204 10.37 4.97 5.36
C LEU A 204 11.54 4.16 4.79
N ARG A 205 12.16 4.62 3.69
CA ARG A 205 13.34 4.00 3.09
C ARG A 205 14.66 4.41 3.76
N ILE A 206 14.64 5.46 4.59
CA ILE A 206 15.85 6.04 5.18
C ILE A 206 15.95 5.61 6.64
N GLU A 207 17.02 4.90 6.99
CA GLU A 207 17.26 4.43 8.36
C GLU A 207 17.85 5.52 9.26
N ASP A 208 18.66 6.43 8.70
CA ASP A 208 19.30 7.53 9.44
C ASP A 208 18.28 8.61 9.84
N GLU A 209 18.15 8.81 11.16
CA GLU A 209 17.23 9.78 11.74
C GLU A 209 17.56 11.23 11.34
N ASN A 210 18.83 11.58 11.21
CA ASN A 210 19.26 12.94 10.87
C ASN A 210 18.86 13.29 9.44
N ILE A 211 19.01 12.33 8.52
CA ILE A 211 18.59 12.51 7.13
C ILE A 211 17.07 12.64 7.06
N ARG A 212 16.32 11.81 7.79
CA ARG A 212 14.85 11.95 7.86
C ARG A 212 14.43 13.31 8.41
N ASN A 213 15.06 13.77 9.48
CA ASN A 213 14.79 15.08 10.09
C ASN A 213 15.07 16.23 9.11
N ASN A 214 16.16 16.17 8.35
CA ASN A 214 16.48 17.18 7.35
C ASN A 214 15.43 17.23 6.24
N ILE A 215 14.97 16.08 5.75
CA ILE A 215 13.89 16.00 4.76
C ILE A 215 12.57 16.54 5.32
N LEU A 216 12.23 16.16 6.55
CA LEU A 216 11.01 16.65 7.20
C LEU A 216 11.07 18.17 7.40
N ARG A 217 12.21 18.74 7.83
CA ARG A 217 12.39 20.19 7.96
C ARG A 217 12.20 20.89 6.62
N ASP A 218 12.84 20.39 5.56
CA ASP A 218 12.72 20.95 4.21
C ASP A 218 11.26 20.93 3.70
N GLN A 219 10.51 19.86 3.95
CA GLN A 219 9.14 19.74 3.45
C GLN A 219 8.09 20.45 4.32
N LEU A 220 8.32 20.54 5.64
CA LEU A 220 7.37 21.11 6.60
C LEU A 220 7.60 22.59 6.91
N THR A 221 8.79 23.13 6.66
CA THR A 221 9.07 24.55 6.90
C THR A 221 8.40 25.37 5.81
N PRO A 222 7.60 26.40 6.16
CA PRO A 222 7.05 27.32 5.17
C PRO A 222 8.17 28.03 4.41
N VAL A 223 8.12 27.98 3.08
CA VAL A 223 9.04 28.70 2.21
C VAL A 223 8.28 29.85 1.56
N GLU A 224 8.97 30.97 1.32
CA GLU A 224 8.40 32.10 0.57
C GLU A 224 8.08 31.65 -0.86
N VAL A 225 6.80 31.67 -1.22
CA VAL A 225 6.35 31.40 -2.59
C VAL A 225 6.07 32.74 -3.25
N ALA A 226 6.51 32.88 -4.51
CA ALA A 226 6.30 34.09 -5.30
C ALA A 226 4.80 34.45 -5.31
N GLY A 227 4.47 35.55 -4.64
CA GLY A 227 3.11 36.09 -4.63
C GLY A 227 2.74 36.69 -5.99
N ALA A 228 1.44 36.96 -6.16
CA ALA A 228 0.98 37.76 -7.30
C ALA A 228 1.70 39.13 -7.31
N PRO A 229 2.01 39.71 -8.49
CA PRO A 229 2.73 40.97 -8.58
C PRO A 229 1.98 42.08 -7.81
N GLY A 230 2.59 42.55 -6.72
CA GLY A 230 2.03 43.55 -5.80
C GLY A 230 1.43 43.01 -4.48
N GLY A 231 1.41 41.70 -4.26
CA GLY A 231 0.93 41.06 -3.03
C GLY A 231 2.02 40.81 -1.98
N THR A 232 1.62 40.66 -0.71
CA THR A 232 2.51 40.17 0.35
C THR A 232 2.98 38.75 0.04
N PRO A 233 4.25 38.40 0.32
CA PRO A 233 4.76 37.06 0.08
C PRO A 233 3.94 36.02 0.85
N LEU A 234 3.56 34.95 0.17
CA LEU A 234 2.82 33.84 0.77
C LEU A 234 3.82 32.82 1.30
N MET A 235 3.70 32.48 2.59
CA MET A 235 4.45 31.38 3.18
C MET A 235 3.66 30.09 2.99
N ALA A 236 4.22 29.13 2.27
CA ALA A 236 3.61 27.82 2.12
C ALA A 236 4.64 26.72 2.34
N ALA A 237 4.30 25.78 3.22
CA ALA A 237 5.04 24.54 3.33
C ALA A 237 4.71 23.64 2.14
N MET A 238 5.70 22.85 1.71
CA MET A 238 5.52 21.91 0.61
C MET A 238 4.53 20.80 0.98
N VAL A 239 4.51 20.40 2.25
CA VAL A 239 3.55 19.47 2.85
C VAL A 239 2.96 20.11 4.12
N PRO A 240 1.72 20.63 4.09
CA PRO A 240 1.07 21.17 5.28
C PRO A 240 0.83 20.08 6.34
N PRO A 241 0.98 20.38 7.65
CA PRO A 241 0.69 19.45 8.75
C PRO A 241 -0.71 18.82 8.66
N ASP A 242 -1.71 19.62 8.30
CA ASP A 242 -3.12 19.20 8.15
C ASP A 242 -3.31 18.10 7.10
N ARG A 243 -2.41 18.02 6.11
CA ARG A 243 -2.42 16.96 5.09
C ARG A 243 -1.56 15.76 5.48
N LEU A 244 -0.58 15.96 6.35
CA LEU A 244 0.34 14.92 6.76
C LEU A 244 -0.30 13.92 7.73
N ALA A 245 -1.03 14.39 8.74
CA ALA A 245 -1.72 13.54 9.71
C ALA A 245 -2.67 12.51 9.04
N PRO A 246 -3.65 12.94 8.20
CA PRO A 246 -4.55 11.98 7.55
C PRO A 246 -3.83 11.04 6.58
N ALA A 247 -2.75 11.49 5.93
CA ALA A 247 -1.95 10.63 5.06
C ALA A 247 -1.20 9.54 5.83
N ILE A 248 -0.65 9.86 7.00
CA ILE A 248 -0.03 8.86 7.90
C ILE A 248 -1.11 7.91 8.43
N ALA A 249 -2.26 8.41 8.87
CA ALA A 249 -3.34 7.56 9.37
C ALA A 249 -3.82 6.56 8.29
N SER A 250 -4.05 7.04 7.07
CA SER A 250 -4.43 6.20 5.92
C SER A 250 -3.35 5.15 5.60
N LEU A 251 -2.07 5.57 5.63
CA LEU A 251 -0.94 4.68 5.43
C LEU A 251 -0.86 3.58 6.48
N VAL A 252 -1.07 3.90 7.76
CA VAL A 252 -1.08 2.89 8.83
C VAL A 252 -2.21 1.89 8.61
N GLN A 253 -3.43 2.35 8.31
CA GLN A 253 -4.57 1.46 8.05
C GLN A 253 -4.33 0.54 6.84
N GLU A 254 -3.76 1.08 5.78
CA GLU A 254 -3.46 0.34 4.56
C GLU A 254 -2.41 -0.75 4.79
N VAL A 255 -1.31 -0.41 5.46
CA VAL A 255 -0.26 -1.36 5.84
C VAL A 255 -0.83 -2.41 6.79
N ASP A 256 -1.67 -2.00 7.75
CA ASP A 256 -2.30 -2.90 8.70
C ASP A 256 -3.15 -3.96 8.01
N ARG A 257 -4.08 -3.54 7.15
CA ARG A 257 -4.94 -4.44 6.36
C ARG A 257 -4.12 -5.41 5.51
N GLN A 258 -3.07 -4.93 4.86
CA GLN A 258 -2.23 -5.77 4.00
C GLN A 258 -1.41 -6.79 4.77
N MET A 259 -0.77 -6.38 5.86
CA MET A 259 0.05 -7.28 6.67
C MET A 259 -0.82 -8.34 7.36
N VAL A 260 -2.04 -7.99 7.79
CA VAL A 260 -3.02 -8.97 8.28
C VAL A 260 -3.35 -10.01 7.21
N ALA A 261 -3.57 -9.58 5.96
CA ALA A 261 -3.91 -10.49 4.87
C ALA A 261 -2.74 -11.43 4.47
N VAL A 262 -1.49 -10.98 4.63
CA VAL A 262 -0.29 -11.73 4.19
C VAL A 262 0.31 -12.57 5.32
N LEU A 263 0.48 -12.00 6.50
CA LEU A 263 1.21 -12.59 7.63
C LEU A 263 0.28 -13.08 8.75
N GLY A 264 -0.95 -12.57 8.80
CA GLY A 264 -1.92 -12.84 9.85
C GLY A 264 -1.99 -11.74 10.92
N PRO A 265 -2.97 -11.83 11.85
CA PRO A 265 -3.27 -10.76 12.79
C PRO A 265 -2.23 -10.59 13.91
N ASP A 266 -1.50 -11.63 14.28
CA ASP A 266 -0.59 -11.58 15.45
C ASP A 266 0.90 -11.63 15.06
N ASP A 267 1.22 -11.43 13.78
CA ASP A 267 2.60 -11.45 13.31
C ASP A 267 3.42 -10.24 13.80
N GLU A 268 4.66 -10.47 14.24
CA GLU A 268 5.54 -9.43 14.78
C GLU A 268 5.98 -8.42 13.70
N GLY A 269 6.26 -8.88 12.48
CA GLY A 269 6.71 -8.03 11.37
C GLY A 269 5.68 -6.98 10.93
N ARG A 270 4.38 -7.27 11.13
CA ARG A 270 3.29 -6.28 11.02
C ARG A 270 3.55 -5.09 11.95
N TYR A 271 3.77 -5.37 13.23
CA TYR A 271 3.91 -4.34 14.26
C TYR A 271 5.26 -3.60 14.16
N GLU A 272 6.32 -4.26 13.71
CA GLU A 272 7.60 -3.60 13.40
C GLU A 272 7.41 -2.53 12.31
N THR A 273 6.68 -2.86 11.25
CA THR A 273 6.41 -1.92 10.15
C THR A 273 5.58 -0.74 10.62
N MET A 274 4.53 -0.99 11.41
CA MET A 274 3.73 0.08 12.03
C MET A 274 4.57 0.97 12.95
N ASP A 275 5.53 0.40 13.68
CA ASP A 275 6.40 1.17 14.57
C ASP A 275 7.37 2.07 13.78
N ARG A 276 7.87 1.63 12.62
CA ARG A 276 8.66 2.49 11.72
C ARG A 276 7.85 3.72 11.27
N ILE A 277 6.59 3.52 10.87
CA ILE A 277 5.68 4.63 10.52
C ILE A 277 5.49 5.55 11.73
N ARG A 278 5.34 4.98 12.93
CA ARG A 278 5.22 5.75 14.17
C ARG A 278 6.47 6.58 14.48
N GLN A 279 7.67 6.06 14.22
CA GLN A 279 8.93 6.81 14.42
C GLN A 279 8.98 8.05 13.51
N VAL A 280 8.59 7.90 12.24
CA VAL A 280 8.47 9.03 11.30
C VAL A 280 7.45 10.06 11.81
N ALA A 281 6.30 9.60 12.30
CA ALA A 281 5.27 10.48 12.87
C ALA A 281 5.78 11.27 14.10
N LYS A 282 6.57 10.64 14.98
CA LYS A 282 7.19 11.31 16.13
C LYS A 282 8.17 12.40 15.69
N GLN A 283 9.01 12.12 14.69
CA GLN A 283 9.95 13.10 14.15
C GLN A 283 9.21 14.29 13.51
N ALA A 284 8.17 14.01 12.72
CA ALA A 284 7.32 15.04 12.14
C ALA A 284 6.67 15.92 13.23
N ARG A 285 6.15 15.30 14.31
CA ARG A 285 5.57 16.02 15.45
C ARG A 285 6.55 17.02 16.06
N LEU A 286 7.80 16.62 16.30
CA LEU A 286 8.83 17.51 16.88
C LEU A 286 9.07 18.73 15.98
N ILE A 287 9.23 18.51 14.68
CA ILE A 287 9.45 19.59 13.71
C ILE A 287 8.22 20.50 13.60
N ILE A 288 7.01 19.95 13.66
CA ILE A 288 5.77 20.74 13.69
C ILE A 288 5.73 21.62 14.94
N GLY A 289 6.09 21.09 16.11
CA GLY A 289 6.17 21.86 17.35
C GLY A 289 7.20 23.00 17.28
N GLU A 290 8.34 22.76 16.64
CA GLU A 290 9.37 23.78 16.44
C GLU A 290 8.94 24.89 15.46
N VAL A 291 8.29 24.53 14.35
CA VAL A 291 7.97 25.46 13.26
C VAL A 291 6.64 26.19 13.47
N TYR A 292 5.63 25.49 13.99
CA TYR A 292 4.25 25.97 14.10
C TYR A 292 3.77 26.19 15.53
N GLY A 293 4.55 25.74 16.52
CA GLY A 293 4.24 25.85 17.94
C GLY A 293 3.40 24.70 18.50
N GLN A 294 3.20 24.77 19.82
CA GLN A 294 2.57 23.70 20.61
C GLN A 294 1.15 23.34 20.16
N GLY A 295 0.34 24.31 19.76
CA GLY A 295 -1.06 24.09 19.38
C GLY A 295 -1.22 23.12 18.22
N LEU A 296 -0.54 23.38 17.09
CA LEU A 296 -0.58 22.49 15.92
C LEU A 296 0.11 21.14 16.18
N MET A 297 1.12 21.10 17.04
CA MET A 297 1.74 19.84 17.46
C MET A 297 0.75 18.94 18.21
N ASP A 298 -0.06 19.52 19.10
CA ASP A 298 -1.04 18.77 19.90
C ASP A 298 -2.21 18.30 19.03
N THR A 299 -2.71 19.14 18.11
CA THR A 299 -3.72 18.74 17.11
C THR A 299 -3.21 17.59 16.25
N PHE A 300 -2.00 17.71 15.67
CA PHE A 300 -1.38 16.65 14.88
C PHE A 300 -1.26 15.33 15.65
N SER A 301 -0.97 15.40 16.95
CA SER A 301 -0.85 14.22 17.82
C SER A 301 -2.22 13.59 18.11
N ALA A 302 -3.24 14.41 18.35
CA ALA A 302 -4.60 13.95 18.58
C ALA A 302 -5.14 13.22 17.35
N ASP A 303 -4.93 13.77 16.16
CA ASP A 303 -5.39 13.20 14.88
C ASP A 303 -4.76 11.83 14.58
N LEU A 304 -3.50 11.62 14.99
CA LEU A 304 -2.78 10.36 14.75
C LEU A 304 -3.01 9.29 15.80
N THR A 305 -3.47 9.66 17.00
CA THR A 305 -3.62 8.72 18.11
C THR A 305 -4.53 7.52 17.77
N PRO A 306 -5.70 7.69 17.12
CA PRO A 306 -6.56 6.58 16.73
C PRO A 306 -5.88 5.57 15.79
N ALA A 307 -5.06 6.05 14.85
CA ALA A 307 -4.40 5.19 13.86
C ALA A 307 -3.40 4.21 14.49
N PHE A 308 -2.77 4.58 15.61
CA PHE A 308 -1.78 3.74 16.30
C PHE A 308 -2.33 2.91 17.46
N HIS A 309 -3.65 2.93 17.71
CA HIS A 309 -4.25 2.21 18.84
C HIS A 309 -3.91 0.71 18.82
N THR A 310 -4.03 0.05 17.67
CA THR A 310 -3.72 -1.38 17.48
C THR A 310 -2.28 -1.72 17.88
N LEU A 311 -1.31 -0.91 17.42
CA LEU A 311 0.11 -1.07 17.77
C LEU A 311 0.35 -0.87 19.26
N MET A 312 -0.31 0.11 19.87
CA MET A 312 -0.18 0.39 21.30
C MET A 312 -0.74 -0.74 22.16
N SER A 313 -1.90 -1.29 21.80
CA SER A 313 -2.49 -2.45 22.47
C SER A 313 -1.62 -3.70 22.34
N TYR A 314 -0.98 -3.93 21.19
CA TYR A 314 -0.01 -5.02 21.02
C TYR A 314 1.21 -4.85 21.96
N LYS A 315 1.86 -3.68 21.93
CA LYS A 315 3.02 -3.40 22.79
C LYS A 315 2.69 -3.48 24.29
N ALA A 316 1.48 -3.11 24.69
CA ALA A 316 1.03 -3.24 26.07
C ALA A 316 0.89 -4.71 26.51
N ARG A 317 0.38 -5.59 25.63
CA ARG A 317 0.23 -7.03 25.90
C ARG A 317 1.58 -7.76 25.95
N ASN A 318 2.51 -7.37 25.10
CA ASN A 318 3.80 -8.06 24.94
C ASN A 318 4.95 -7.43 25.72
N ARG A 319 4.66 -6.56 26.69
CA ARG A 319 5.70 -5.97 27.53
C ARG A 319 6.19 -7.04 28.53
N PRO A 320 7.46 -7.47 28.46
CA PRO A 320 7.97 -8.59 29.27
C PRO A 320 7.91 -8.34 30.79
N ASP A 321 7.80 -7.07 31.22
CA ASP A 321 7.95 -6.68 32.63
C ASP A 321 6.65 -6.35 33.37
N ALA A 322 5.47 -6.53 32.76
CA ALA A 322 4.21 -6.16 33.42
C ALA A 322 3.77 -7.12 34.54
N GLY A 323 4.47 -8.25 34.74
CA GLY A 323 4.09 -9.30 35.69
C GLY A 323 5.14 -9.72 36.73
N ALA A 324 6.36 -9.17 36.70
CA ALA A 324 7.47 -9.70 37.52
C ALA A 324 7.95 -8.80 38.67
N THR A 325 7.59 -7.52 38.70
CA THR A 325 8.12 -6.56 39.70
C THR A 325 7.16 -6.22 40.85
N ALA A 326 6.04 -6.93 41.00
CA ALA A 326 5.09 -6.68 42.09
C ALA A 326 5.28 -7.57 43.33
N THR A 327 6.21 -8.54 43.32
CA THR A 327 6.29 -9.56 44.40
C THR A 327 7.63 -9.61 45.17
N GLU A 328 8.67 -8.88 44.76
CA GLU A 328 10.00 -8.97 45.43
C GLU A 328 10.38 -7.81 46.36
N GLU A 329 9.63 -6.70 46.41
CA GLU A 329 9.96 -5.58 47.33
C GLU A 329 9.33 -5.67 48.74
N VAL A 330 8.71 -6.79 49.12
CA VAL A 330 8.14 -6.95 50.49
C VAL A 330 9.00 -7.84 51.40
N SER A 331 10.05 -8.51 50.90
CA SER A 331 10.89 -9.40 51.73
C SER A 331 12.21 -8.81 52.23
N GLU A 332 12.67 -7.65 51.75
CA GLU A 332 14.01 -7.12 52.10
C GLU A 332 13.98 -5.97 53.14
N ALA A 333 12.89 -5.82 53.90
CA ALA A 333 12.77 -4.81 54.97
C ALA A 333 12.71 -5.39 56.40
N LYS A 334 13.10 -6.66 56.61
CA LYS A 334 13.01 -7.32 57.94
C LYS A 334 14.31 -7.79 58.59
N ASN A 335 15.48 -7.61 57.98
CA ASN A 335 16.76 -8.09 58.56
C ASN A 335 17.84 -7.00 58.65
N ALA A 336 17.51 -5.84 59.22
CA ALA A 336 18.52 -4.87 59.62
C ALA A 336 18.12 -4.27 60.99
N GLY A 337 18.39 -5.00 62.06
CA GLY A 337 18.10 -4.56 63.42
C GLY A 337 18.31 -5.63 64.48
N ASP A 338 19.52 -6.20 64.56
CA ASP A 338 20.11 -6.73 65.79
C ASP A 338 21.58 -7.07 65.50
N ASP A 339 22.48 -6.10 65.79
CA ASP A 339 23.84 -6.26 66.33
C ASP A 339 24.53 -4.89 66.44
#